data_AF-F0H5Z1-F1
#
_entry.id   AF-F0H5Z1-F1
#
_cell.length_a   1.000
_cell.length_b   1.000
_cell.length_c   1.000
_cell.angle_alpha   90.00
_cell.angle_beta   90.00
_cell.angle_gamma   90.00
#
_symmetry.space_group_name_H-M   'P 1'
#
loop_
_entity.id
_entity.type
_entity.pdbx_description
1 polymer ?
#
loop_
_entity_poly.entity_id
_entity_poly.type
_entity_poly.pdbx_seq_one_letter_code
_entity_poly.pdbx_strand_id
1 'polypeptide(L)'
;MHPQTQGKIERYHRSMKNVIKLNHYFCPSELEKAIDEWVKYYNERRFHESLDNLTPRDIYLGQGEKIKKIREIIKQNSINKRISENKRMILQHK
;
A
#
# COMPACT_ATOMS: atom_id res chain seq x y z
N MET A 1 30.71 -1.09 -16.53
CA MET A 1 30.01 -0.35 -15.45
C MET A 1 28.58 -0.87 -15.41
N HIS A 2 28.19 -1.63 -14.39
CA HIS A 2 26.87 -2.29 -14.31
C HIS A 2 25.87 -1.34 -13.63
N PRO A 3 24.79 -0.90 -14.29
CA PRO A 3 23.84 0.09 -13.77
C PRO A 3 22.83 -0.56 -12.81
N GLN A 4 23.28 -1.23 -11.75
CA GLN A 4 22.40 -2.08 -10.93
C GLN A 4 22.29 -1.69 -9.45
N THR A 5 22.97 -0.64 -8.99
CA THR A 5 22.93 -0.22 -7.58
C THR A 5 21.97 0.94 -7.27
N GLN A 6 21.54 1.74 -8.26
CA GLN A 6 20.73 2.95 -8.01
C GLN A 6 19.25 2.86 -8.44
N GLY A 7 18.80 1.77 -9.07
CA GLY A 7 17.43 1.67 -9.60
C GLY A 7 16.32 1.86 -8.54
N LYS A 8 16.57 1.48 -7.28
CA LYS A 8 15.59 1.68 -6.19
C LYS A 8 15.41 3.16 -5.85
N ILE A 9 16.50 3.92 -5.71
CA ILE A 9 16.43 5.35 -5.38
C ILE A 9 15.95 6.16 -6.59
N GLU A 10 16.32 5.75 -7.80
CA GLU A 10 15.79 6.33 -9.04
C GLU A 10 14.28 6.14 -9.15
N ARG A 11 13.77 4.94 -8.87
CA ARG A 11 12.32 4.66 -8.87
C ARG A 11 11.61 5.47 -7.79
N TYR A 12 12.17 5.57 -6.60
CA TYR A 12 11.63 6.38 -5.50
C TYR A 12 11.50 7.85 -5.90
N HIS A 13 12.58 8.47 -6.39
CA HIS A 13 12.56 9.86 -6.86
C HIS A 13 11.61 10.07 -8.03
N ARG A 14 11.51 9.11 -8.96
CA ARG A 14 10.53 9.17 -10.06
C ARG A 14 9.10 9.17 -9.53
N SER A 15 8.77 8.27 -8.60
CA SER A 15 7.44 8.23 -7.96
C SER A 15 7.10 9.54 -7.24
N MET A 16 8.07 10.17 -6.59
CA MET A 16 7.90 11.48 -5.94
C MET A 16 7.60 12.57 -6.96
N LYS A 17 8.48 12.72 -7.96
CA LYS A 17 8.35 13.76 -8.99
C LYS A 17 7.05 13.66 -9.77
N ASN A 18 6.54 12.45 -10.01
CA ASN A 18 5.27 12.23 -10.72
C ASN A 18 4.03 12.74 -9.96
N VAL A 19 4.13 12.95 -8.65
CA VAL A 19 3.03 13.51 -7.84
C VAL A 19 3.27 14.99 -7.56
N ILE A 20 4.47 15.33 -7.08
CA ILE A 20 4.81 16.70 -6.67
C ILE A 20 4.69 17.68 -7.85
N LYS A 21 5.14 17.30 -9.05
CA LYS A 21 5.11 18.19 -10.22
C LYS A 21 3.72 18.48 -10.77
N LEU A 22 2.67 17.82 -10.26
CA LEU A 22 1.30 18.05 -10.71
C LEU A 22 0.70 19.36 -10.17
N ASN A 23 1.30 19.92 -9.11
CA ASN A 23 0.82 21.14 -8.46
C ASN A 23 1.78 22.31 -8.68
N HIS A 24 1.25 23.53 -8.57
CA HIS A 24 2.05 24.74 -8.49
C HIS A 24 2.25 25.13 -7.02
N TYR A 25 3.49 25.51 -6.67
CA TYR A 25 3.87 25.93 -5.33
C TYR A 25 4.33 27.39 -5.39
N PHE A 26 3.69 28.26 -4.60
CA PHE A 26 3.92 29.69 -4.65
C PHE A 26 5.12 30.12 -3.81
N CYS A 27 5.55 29.27 -2.87
CA CYS A 27 6.79 29.48 -2.14
C CYS A 27 7.51 28.15 -1.82
N PRO A 28 8.83 28.19 -1.52
CA PRO A 28 9.60 26.98 -1.19
C PRO A 28 9.03 26.18 -0.02
N SER A 29 8.50 26.86 1.02
CA SER A 29 7.96 26.18 2.20
C SER A 29 6.73 25.31 1.90
N GLU A 30 5.95 25.64 0.87
CA GLU A 30 4.83 24.82 0.42
C GLU A 30 5.32 23.56 -0.29
N LEU A 31 6.36 23.68 -1.11
CA LEU A 31 7.00 22.54 -1.77
C LEU A 31 7.62 21.58 -0.75
N GLU A 32 8.32 22.11 0.27
CA GLU A 32 8.90 21.32 1.36
C GLU A 32 7.82 20.53 2.09
N LYS A 33 6.71 21.18 2.48
CA LYS A 33 5.57 20.51 3.11
C LYS A 33 4.97 19.42 2.23
N ALA A 34 4.78 19.69 0.94
CA ALA A 34 4.23 18.70 0.02
C ALA A 34 5.16 17.49 -0.16
N ILE A 35 6.48 17.70 -0.18
CA ILE A 35 7.46 16.62 -0.19
C ILE A 35 7.36 15.81 1.11
N ASP A 36 7.32 16.44 2.28
CA ASP A 36 7.19 15.74 3.56
C ASP A 36 5.91 14.90 3.65
N GLU A 37 4.78 15.47 3.22
CA GLU A 37 3.51 14.76 3.14
C GLU A 37 3.59 13.57 2.19
N TRP A 38 4.23 13.74 1.03
CA TRP A 38 4.43 12.66 0.07
C TRP A 38 5.31 11.54 0.63
N VAL A 39 6.41 11.88 1.31
CA VAL A 39 7.32 10.91 1.96
C VAL A 39 6.57 10.11 3.01
N LYS A 40 5.80 10.79 3.86
CA LYS A 40 4.97 10.16 4.88
C LYS A 40 3.94 9.23 4.25
N TYR A 41 3.24 9.68 3.21
CA TYR A 41 2.29 8.84 2.48
C TYR A 41 2.97 7.60 1.87
N TYR A 42 4.09 7.78 1.16
CA TYR A 42 4.79 6.69 0.48
C TYR A 42 5.26 5.60 1.45
N ASN A 43 5.75 6.00 2.62
CA ASN A 43 6.32 5.10 3.61
C ASN A 43 5.27 4.47 4.53
N GLU A 44 4.22 5.19 4.90
CA GLU A 44 3.30 4.76 5.96
C GLU A 44 1.92 4.32 5.45
N ARG A 45 1.52 4.73 4.25
CA ARG A 45 0.14 4.55 3.76
C ARG A 45 0.04 3.90 2.40
N ARG A 46 1.03 4.11 1.53
CA ARG A 46 1.05 3.52 0.19
C ARG A 46 1.38 2.04 0.26
N PHE A 47 0.47 1.20 -0.21
CA PHE A 47 0.74 -0.21 -0.45
C PHE A 47 1.55 -0.39 -1.72
N HIS A 48 2.52 -1.30 -1.69
CA HIS A 48 3.35 -1.63 -2.85
C HIS A 48 3.14 -3.09 -3.23
N GLU A 49 2.74 -3.32 -4.48
CA GLU A 49 2.50 -4.67 -5.00
C GLU A 49 3.74 -5.56 -4.90
N SER A 50 4.92 -4.99 -5.16
CA SER A 50 6.21 -5.70 -5.02
C SER A 50 6.56 -6.05 -3.57
N LEU A 51 5.78 -5.59 -2.60
CA LEU A 51 5.91 -5.87 -1.15
C LEU A 51 4.67 -6.60 -0.63
N ASP A 52 3.99 -7.40 -1.45
CA ASP A 52 2.75 -8.10 -1.09
C ASP A 52 1.64 -7.14 -0.57
N ASN A 53 1.57 -5.95 -1.16
CA ASN A 53 0.69 -4.88 -0.72
C ASN A 53 0.89 -4.51 0.76
N LEU A 54 2.14 -4.51 1.23
CA LEU A 54 2.55 -3.93 2.51
C LEU A 54 3.12 -2.53 2.29
N THR A 55 3.13 -1.73 3.34
CA THR A 55 3.80 -0.43 3.32
C THR A 55 5.30 -0.62 3.58
N PRO A 56 6.17 0.30 3.12
CA PRO A 56 7.60 0.24 3.44
C PRO A 56 7.86 0.23 4.96
N ARG A 57 7.04 0.95 5.73
CA ARG A 57 7.08 0.95 7.20
C ARG A 57 6.79 -0.43 7.79
N ASP A 58 5.78 -1.14 7.29
CA ASP A 58 5.45 -2.48 7.79
C ASP A 58 6.58 -3.49 7.55
N ILE A 59 7.24 -3.39 6.38
CA ILE A 59 8.41 -4.20 6.05
C ILE A 59 9.58 -3.85 6.97
N TYR A 60 9.88 -2.56 7.15
CA TYR A 60 10.96 -2.10 8.01
C TYR A 60 10.78 -2.55 9.47
N LEU A 61 9.55 -2.50 9.97
CA LEU A 61 9.20 -2.94 11.33
C LEU A 61 9.03 -4.47 11.45
N GLY A 62 9.21 -5.24 10.38
CA GLY A 62 9.09 -6.71 10.40
C GLY A 62 7.66 -7.22 10.64
N GLN A 63 6.64 -6.40 10.42
CA GLN A 63 5.24 -6.73 10.73
C GLN A 63 4.53 -7.50 9.61
N GLY A 64 5.20 -7.71 8.47
CA GLY A 64 4.61 -8.26 7.25
C GLY A 64 3.90 -9.59 7.46
N GLU A 65 4.55 -10.55 8.12
CA GLU A 65 3.97 -11.89 8.34
C GLU A 65 2.74 -11.86 9.24
N LYS A 66 2.74 -10.99 10.27
CA LYS A 66 1.58 -10.81 11.15
C LYS A 66 0.39 -10.25 10.36
N ILE A 67 0.63 -9.24 9.52
CA ILE A 67 -0.40 -8.63 8.68
C ILE A 67 -0.96 -9.65 7.68
N LYS A 68 -0.10 -10.43 7.02
CA LYS A 68 -0.52 -11.48 6.09
C LYS A 68 -1.40 -12.54 6.75
N LYS A 69 -1.03 -13.01 7.95
CA LYS A 69 -1.84 -13.96 8.73
C LYS A 69 -3.24 -13.40 9.05
N ILE A 70 -3.31 -12.14 9.49
CA ILE A 70 -4.59 -11.48 9.76
C ILE A 70 -5.45 -11.39 8.49
N ARG A 71 -4.85 -11.03 7.35
CA ARG A 71 -5.55 -10.96 6.06
C ARG A 71 -6.15 -12.31 5.65
N GLU A 72 -5.42 -13.41 5.85
CA GLU A 72 -5.91 -14.75 5.51
C GLU A 72 -7.10 -15.15 6.39
N ILE A 73 -7.05 -14.85 7.70
CA ILE A 73 -8.17 -15.09 8.62
C ILE A 73 -9.41 -14.30 8.17
N ILE A 74 -9.27 -13.01 7.87
CA ILE A 74 -10.38 -12.15 7.41
C ILE A 74 -10.97 -12.69 6.10
N LYS A 75 -10.12 -13.05 5.15
CA LYS A 75 -10.52 -13.62 3.86
C LYS A 75 -11.35 -14.88 4.07
N GLN A 76 -10.88 -15.79 4.91
CA GLN A 76 -11.59 -17.05 5.12
C GLN A 76 -12.90 -16.88 5.89
N ASN A 77 -12.95 -15.96 6.86
CA ASN A 77 -14.19 -15.60 7.53
C ASN A 77 -15.23 -15.03 6.55
N SER A 78 -14.79 -14.17 5.61
CA SER A 78 -15.66 -13.60 4.58
C SER A 78 -16.21 -14.68 3.63
N ILE A 79 -15.37 -15.62 3.20
CA ILE A 79 -15.77 -16.76 2.36
C ILE A 79 -16.81 -17.63 3.07
N ASN A 80 -16.57 -17.99 4.33
CA ASN A 80 -17.47 -18.83 5.13
C ASN A 80 -18.82 -18.14 5.36
N LYS A 81 -18.81 -16.84 5.66
CA LYS A 81 -20.03 -16.03 5.79
C LYS A 81 -20.86 -16.11 4.51
N ARG A 82 -20.24 -15.84 3.35
CA ARG A 82 -20.93 -15.91 2.05
C ARG A 82 -21.49 -17.31 1.75
N ILE A 83 -20.76 -18.38 2.07
CA ILE A 83 -21.27 -19.76 1.92
C ILE A 83 -22.51 -19.97 2.79
N SER A 84 -22.47 -19.53 4.05
CA SER A 84 -23.58 -19.69 4.98
C SER A 84 -24.84 -18.94 4.53
N GLU A 85 -24.67 -17.71 4.04
CA GLU A 85 -25.75 -16.86 3.52
C GLU A 85 -26.38 -17.49 2.28
N ASN A 86 -25.57 -17.96 1.33
CA ASN A 86 -26.06 -18.63 0.13
C ASN A 86 -26.84 -19.90 0.45
N LYS A 87 -26.37 -20.72 1.39
CA LYS A 87 -27.09 -21.92 1.86
C LYS A 87 -28.44 -21.55 2.47
N ARG A 88 -28.48 -20.51 3.32
CA ARG A 88 -29.73 -20.00 3.90
C ARG A 88 -30.71 -19.53 2.83
N MET A 89 -30.23 -18.77 1.84
CA MET A 89 -31.06 -18.30 0.73
C MET A 89 -31.66 -19.47 -0.04
N ILE A 90 -30.86 -20.49 -0.38
CA ILE A 90 -31.36 -21.70 -1.08
C ILE A 90 -32.42 -22.42 -0.26
N LEU A 91 -32.23 -22.54 1.07
CA LEU A 91 -33.19 -23.19 1.96
C LEU A 91 -34.51 -22.41 2.09
N GLN A 92 -34.48 -21.07 1.98
CA GLN A 92 -35.67 -20.21 2.06
C GLN A 92 -36.50 -20.21 0.76
N HIS A 93 -35.92 -20.66 -0.36
CA HIS A 93 -36.57 -20.74 -1.67
C HIS A 93 -36.93 -22.18 -2.06
N LYS A 94 -36.83 -23.13 -1.12
CA LYS A 94 -37.39 -24.47 -1.20
C LYS A 94 -38.65 -24.56 -0.35
#